data_AF-A0A354EG47-F1
#
_entry.id   AF-A0A354EG47-F1
#
_cell.length_a   1.000
_cell.length_b   1.000
_cell.length_c   1.000
_cell.angle_alpha   90.00
_cell.angle_beta   90.00
_cell.angle_gamma   90.00
#
_symmetry.space_group_name_H-M   'P 1'
#
loop_
_entity.id
_entity.type
_entity.pdbx_description
1 polymer ?
#
loop_
_entity_poly.entity_id
_entity_poly.type
_entity_poly.pdbx_seq_one_letter_code
_entity_poly.pdbx_strand_id
1 'polypeptide(L)'
;MGKIIQLDTSTKRPRKAGPDKRAGCEHKEVVAYTVYRTVRCSICGTELDPFDVLLDILKGYIPPGPHDAEERKLLGEVEKRRRLKSEKKRTKFWRTLLPFVMN
;
A
#
# COMPACT_ATOMS: atom_id res chain seq x y z
N MET A 1 -12.83 4.24 -7.79
CA MET A 1 -12.76 2.77 -7.69
C MET A 1 -11.40 2.32 -8.20
N GLY A 2 -10.69 1.47 -7.46
CA GLY A 2 -9.44 0.86 -7.94
C GLY A 2 -9.71 -0.11 -9.08
N LYS A 3 -8.88 -0.12 -10.13
CA LYS A 3 -8.98 -1.09 -11.23
C LYS A 3 -7.59 -1.65 -11.56
N ILE A 4 -7.43 -2.97 -11.41
CA ILE A 4 -6.25 -3.66 -11.92
C ILE A 4 -6.44 -3.83 -13.42
N ILE A 5 -5.64 -3.10 -14.19
CA ILE A 5 -5.71 -3.14 -15.67
C ILE A 5 -4.77 -4.19 -16.25
N GLN A 6 -3.71 -4.56 -15.52
CA GLN A 6 -2.73 -5.53 -15.98
C GLN A 6 -2.08 -6.27 -14.80
N LEU A 7 -1.92 -7.59 -14.98
CA LEU A 7 -1.12 -8.45 -14.13
C LEU A 7 0.14 -8.81 -14.90
N ASP A 8 1.27 -8.28 -14.46
CA ASP A 8 2.56 -8.53 -15.09
C ASP A 8 3.30 -9.62 -14.30
N THR A 9 3.60 -10.73 -14.98
CA THR A 9 4.39 -11.87 -14.48
C THR A 9 5.83 -11.84 -14.98
N SER A 10 6.22 -10.80 -15.69
CA SER A 10 7.56 -10.63 -16.24
C SER A 10 8.60 -10.47 -15.12
N THR A 11 9.75 -11.11 -15.35
CA THR A 11 10.98 -10.93 -14.55
C THR A 11 11.77 -9.69 -14.98
N LYS A 12 11.23 -8.87 -15.89
CA LYS A 12 11.82 -7.57 -16.21
C LYS A 12 11.44 -6.59 -15.12
N ARG A 13 12.44 -6.19 -14.33
CA ARG A 13 12.26 -5.25 -13.23
C ARG A 13 11.71 -3.92 -13.77
N PRO A 14 10.53 -3.47 -13.33
CA PRO A 14 9.95 -2.23 -13.82
C PRO A 14 10.78 -1.05 -13.30
N ARG A 15 11.12 -0.10 -14.20
CA ARG A 15 11.97 1.06 -13.90
C ARG A 15 11.41 1.82 -12.70
N LYS A 16 12.22 2.11 -11.68
CA LYS A 16 11.77 2.87 -10.51
C LYS A 16 11.20 4.21 -10.98
N ALA A 17 9.95 4.49 -10.64
CA ALA A 17 9.42 5.84 -10.74
C ALA A 17 10.23 6.74 -9.78
N GLY A 18 10.47 7.97 -10.23
CA GLY A 18 11.26 8.97 -9.49
C GLY A 18 10.70 9.27 -8.10
N PRO A 19 11.45 10.01 -7.26
CA PRO A 19 11.21 10.17 -5.83
C PRO A 19 10.00 11.05 -5.46
N ASP A 20 9.04 11.25 -6.35
CA ASP A 20 7.84 12.03 -6.05
C ASP A 20 6.86 11.23 -5.19
N LYS A 21 7.21 11.25 -3.90
CA LYS A 21 6.39 10.96 -2.73
C LYS A 21 5.18 11.89 -2.75
N ARG A 22 4.05 11.44 -3.27
CA ARG A 22 2.75 11.95 -2.81
C ARG A 22 1.83 10.78 -2.50
N ALA A 23 1.31 10.83 -1.28
CA ALA A 23 0.31 9.91 -0.77
C ALA A 23 -0.92 9.99 -1.68
N GLY A 24 -1.33 8.85 -2.24
CA GLY A 24 -2.53 8.77 -3.08
C GLY A 24 -2.27 9.15 -4.52
N CYS A 25 -2.52 8.20 -5.41
CA CYS A 25 -2.67 8.43 -6.84
C CYS A 25 -4.18 8.46 -7.13
N GLU A 26 -4.69 9.53 -7.74
CA GLU A 26 -6.12 9.65 -8.07
C GLU A 26 -6.54 8.82 -9.28
N HIS A 27 -5.61 8.43 -10.14
CA HIS A 27 -5.90 7.68 -11.37
C HIS A 27 -6.56 6.32 -11.09
N LYS A 28 -6.26 5.69 -9.95
CA LYS A 28 -6.81 4.39 -9.50
C LYS A 28 -6.69 3.21 -10.49
N GLU A 29 -6.05 3.40 -11.64
CA GLU A 29 -5.66 2.35 -12.58
C GLU A 29 -4.27 1.83 -12.26
N VAL A 30 -4.16 0.51 -12.11
CA VAL A 30 -2.92 -0.09 -11.60
C VAL A 30 -2.48 -1.31 -12.40
N VAL A 31 -1.16 -1.47 -12.49
CA VAL A 31 -0.44 -2.64 -12.95
C VAL A 31 0.13 -3.37 -11.74
N ALA A 32 -0.21 -4.64 -11.59
CA ALA A 32 0.26 -5.50 -10.51
C ALA A 32 1.42 -6.37 -11.02
N TYR A 33 2.62 -6.13 -10.50
CA TYR A 33 3.82 -6.92 -10.80
C TYR A 33 3.92 -8.07 -9.80
N THR A 34 3.46 -9.25 -10.20
CA THR A 34 3.29 -10.40 -9.30
C THR A 34 4.62 -10.95 -8.77
N VAL A 35 5.64 -10.98 -9.63
CA VAL A 35 7.00 -11.44 -9.28
C VAL A 35 7.64 -10.54 -8.21
N TYR A 36 7.43 -9.23 -8.33
CA TYR A 36 8.04 -8.24 -7.43
C TYR A 36 7.14 -7.86 -6.26
N ARG A 37 5.89 -8.35 -6.22
CA ARG A 37 4.88 -8.02 -5.21
C ARG A 37 4.67 -6.52 -5.07
N THR A 38 4.78 -5.79 -6.17
CA THR A 38 4.58 -4.34 -6.22
C THR A 38 3.39 -4.00 -7.11
N VAL A 39 2.69 -2.92 -6.77
CA VAL A 39 1.61 -2.38 -7.57
C VAL A 39 1.99 -0.95 -7.94
N ARG A 40 1.78 -0.59 -9.20
CA ARG A 40 2.05 0.77 -9.68
C ARG A 40 0.88 1.32 -10.45
N CYS A 41 0.70 2.62 -10.38
CA CYS A 41 -0.22 3.28 -11.29
C CYS A 41 0.27 3.14 -12.73
N SER A 42 -0.63 2.79 -13.65
CA SER A 42 -0.35 2.72 -15.09
C SER A 42 -0.07 4.09 -15.71
N ILE A 43 -0.64 5.15 -15.12
CA ILE A 43 -0.60 6.52 -15.66
C ILE A 43 0.62 7.28 -15.12
N CYS A 44 0.73 7.44 -13.81
CA CYS A 44 1.80 8.23 -13.20
C CYS A 44 2.99 7.40 -12.69
N GLY A 45 2.91 6.06 -12.78
CA GLY A 45 4.00 5.18 -12.37
C GLY A 45 4.24 5.09 -10.85
N THR A 46 3.48 5.84 -10.04
CA THR A 46 3.60 5.85 -8.57
C THR A 46 3.40 4.45 -8.01
N GLU A 47 4.30 4.05 -7.11
CA GLU A 47 4.17 2.79 -6.37
C GLU A 47 3.12 2.93 -5.27
N LEU A 48 2.16 2.01 -5.27
CA LEU A 48 1.02 1.99 -4.37
C LEU A 48 1.11 0.78 -3.45
N ASP A 49 0.56 0.89 -2.24
CA ASP A 49 0.46 -0.25 -1.34
C ASP A 49 -0.58 -1.24 -1.93
N PRO A 50 -0.21 -2.51 -2.19
CA PRO A 50 -1.13 -3.50 -2.73
C PRO A 50 -2.39 -3.69 -1.87
N PHE A 51 -2.29 -3.50 -0.55
CA PHE A 51 -3.44 -3.61 0.35
C PHE A 51 -4.42 -2.46 0.17
N ASP A 52 -3.92 -1.23 0.00
CA ASP A 52 -4.77 -0.06 -0.23
C ASP A 52 -5.55 -0.22 -1.55
N VAL A 53 -4.88 -0.72 -2.59
CA VAL A 53 -5.51 -1.04 -3.87
C VAL A 53 -6.58 -2.11 -3.74
N LEU A 54 -6.30 -3.20 -3.02
CA LEU A 54 -7.28 -4.27 -2.79
C LEU A 54 -8.52 -3.76 -2.07
N LEU A 55 -8.36 -2.90 -1.06
CA LEU A 55 -9.48 -2.29 -0.36
C LEU A 55 -10.31 -1.38 -1.26
N ASP A 56 -9.65 -0.60 -2.13
CA ASP A 56 -10.34 0.30 -3.06
C ASP A 56 -11.12 -0.47 -4.13
N ILE A 57 -10.71 -1.71 -4.45
CA ILE A 57 -11.44 -2.65 -5.30
C ILE A 57 -12.61 -3.28 -4.54
N LEU A 58 -12.36 -3.76 -3.31
CA LEU A 58 -13.39 -4.40 -2.48
C LEU A 58 -14.52 -3.43 -2.11
N LYS A 59 -14.19 -2.17 -1.79
CA LYS A 59 -15.19 -1.12 -1.55
C LYS A 59 -16.06 -0.82 -2.77
N GLY A 60 -15.53 -1.02 -3.98
CA GLY A 60 -16.33 -0.90 -5.20
C GLY A 60 -17.29 -2.07 -5.43
N TYR A 61 -17.06 -3.21 -4.75
CA TYR A 61 -17.85 -4.44 -4.89
C TYR A 61 -18.89 -4.62 -3.77
N ILE A 62 -18.74 -3.93 -2.64
CA ILE A 62 -19.71 -3.96 -1.54
C ILE A 62 -20.84 -2.99 -1.91
N PRO A 63 -22.07 -3.47 -2.20
CA PRO A 63 -23.21 -2.58 -2.39
C PRO A 63 -23.42 -1.78 -1.09
N PRO A 64 -23.70 -0.47 -1.14
CA PRO A 64 -23.81 0.36 0.06
C PRO A 64 -24.97 -0.12 0.93
N GLY A 65 -24.66 -0.93 1.94
CA GLY A 65 -25.60 -1.45 2.93
C GLY A 65 -25.39 -0.77 4.27
N PRO A 66 -26.46 -0.41 5.02
CA PRO A 66 -26.33 0.30 6.30
C PRO A 66 -25.66 -0.51 7.44
N HIS A 67 -25.27 -1.77 7.20
CA HIS A 67 -24.80 -2.71 8.23
C HIS A 67 -23.54 -3.51 7.85
N ASP A 68 -22.62 -2.95 7.08
CA ASP A 68 -21.40 -3.66 6.66
C ASP A 68 -20.35 -3.78 7.79
N ALA A 69 -20.58 -4.77 8.67
CA ALA A 69 -19.63 -5.22 9.68
C ALA A 69 -18.26 -5.59 9.07
N GLU A 70 -18.26 -6.09 7.84
CA GLU A 70 -17.06 -6.45 7.10
C GLU A 70 -16.23 -5.22 6.67
N GLU A 71 -16.85 -4.12 6.23
CA GLU A 71 -16.11 -2.89 5.91
C GLU A 71 -15.43 -2.34 7.18
N ARG A 72 -16.15 -2.31 8.30
CA ARG A 72 -15.62 -1.85 9.59
C ARG A 72 -14.43 -2.70 10.06
N LYS A 73 -14.51 -4.02 9.87
CA LYS A 73 -13.44 -4.97 10.19
C LYS A 73 -12.21 -4.77 9.31
N LEU A 74 -12.40 -4.56 8.01
CA LEU A 74 -11.31 -4.28 7.08
C LEU A 74 -10.59 -2.96 7.41
N LEU A 75 -11.34 -1.89 7.70
CA LEU A 75 -10.77 -0.61 8.14
C LEU A 75 -9.98 -0.74 9.45
N GLY A 76 -10.47 -1.52 10.40
CA GLY A 76 -9.75 -1.80 11.65
C GLY A 76 -8.42 -2.52 11.45
N GLU A 77 -8.37 -3.50 10.55
CA GLU A 77 -7.15 -4.25 10.23
C GLU A 77 -6.08 -3.37 9.57
N VAL A 78 -6.49 -2.43 8.71
CA VAL A 78 -5.60 -1.45 8.08
C VAL A 78 -4.94 -0.55 9.11
N GLU A 79 -5.74 0.02 10.01
CA GLU A 79 -5.26 0.92 11.05
C GLU A 79 -4.28 0.20 11.99
N LYS A 80 -4.59 -1.06 12.37
CA LYS A 80 -3.69 -1.91 13.15
C LYS A 80 -2.33 -2.10 12.47
N ARG A 81 -2.31 -2.38 11.17
CA ARG A 81 -1.05 -2.55 10.41
C ARG A 81 -0.27 -1.25 10.28
N ARG A 82 -0.96 -0.12 10.12
CA ARG A 82 -0.33 1.20 10.06
C ARG A 82 0.38 1.54 11.38
N ARG A 83 -0.26 1.25 12.52
CA ARG A 83 0.32 1.37 13.86
C ARG A 83 1.54 0.48 14.03
N LEU A 84 1.44 -0.81 13.69
CA LEU A 84 2.57 -1.75 13.76
C LEU A 84 3.75 -1.35 12.86
N LYS A 85 3.50 -0.78 11.68
CA LYS A 85 4.54 -0.21 10.81
C LYS A 85 5.22 1.00 11.46
N SER A 86 4.46 1.89 12.11
CA SER A 86 5.00 3.06 12.82
C SER A 86 5.80 2.67 14.07
N GLU A 87 5.37 1.64 14.78
CA GLU A 87 6.00 1.14 16.01
C GLU A 87 7.29 0.36 15.71
N LYS A 88 7.32 -0.42 14.61
CA LYS A 88 8.55 -1.02 14.08
C LYS A 88 9.57 0.02 13.61
N LYS A 89 9.12 1.13 13.01
CA LYS A 89 10.00 2.25 12.65
C LYS A 89 10.59 2.92 13.91
N ARG A 90 9.76 3.11 14.93
CA ARG A 90 10.18 3.69 16.22
C ARG A 90 11.16 2.77 16.95
N THR A 91 10.87 1.49 17.13
CA THR A 91 11.80 0.53 17.76
C THR A 91 13.13 0.37 17.01
N LYS A 92 13.12 0.40 15.66
CA LYS A 92 14.37 0.46 14.88
C LYS A 92 15.17 1.74 15.13
N PHE A 93 14.50 2.89 15.16
CA PHE A 93 15.14 4.20 15.42
C PHE A 93 15.84 4.24 16.78
N TRP A 94 15.21 3.71 17.84
CA TRP A 94 15.82 3.65 19.17
C TRP A 94 16.97 2.66 19.24
N ARG A 95 16.88 1.48 18.58
CA ARG A 95 18.01 0.53 18.48
C ARG A 95 19.24 1.10 17.77
N THR A 96 19.05 2.01 16.82
CA THR A 96 20.17 2.69 16.12
C THR A 96 20.76 3.89 16.89
N LEU A 97 20.03 4.45 17.85
CA LEU A 97 20.48 5.59 18.66
C LEU A 97 21.06 5.19 20.03
N LEU A 98 20.75 4.00 20.52
CA LEU A 98 21.28 3.47 21.78
C LEU A 98 22.82 3.33 21.86
N PRO A 99 23.60 3.14 20.77
CA PRO A 99 25.06 3.15 20.88
C PRO A 99 25.69 4.54 21.06
N PHE A 100 24.93 5.63 20.93
CA PHE A 100 25.50 7.00 20.86
C PHE A 100 25.30 7.83 22.14
N VAL A 101 24.63 7.28 23.17
CA VAL A 101 24.32 7.99 24.44
C VAL A 101 25.04 7.38 25.65
N MET A 102 25.91 6.37 25.44
CA MET A 102 26.76 5.76 26.48
C MET A 102 28.25 5.84 26.14
N ASN A 103 28.72 7.01 25.67
CA ASN A 103 30.13 7.36 25.67
C ASN A 103 30.30 8.83 26.06
#